data_AF-A0A944PHZ0-F1
#
_entry.id   AF-A0A944PHZ0-F1
#
_cell.length_a   1.000
_cell.length_b   1.000
_cell.length_c   1.000
_cell.angle_alpha   90.00
_cell.angle_beta   90.00
_cell.angle_gamma   90.00
#
_symmetry.space_group_name_H-M   'P 1'
#
loop_
_entity.id
_entity.type
_entity.pdbx_description
1 polymer ?
#
loop_
_entity_poly.entity_id
_entity_poly.type
_entity_poly.pdbx_seq_one_letter_code
_entity_poly.pdbx_strand_id
1 'polypeptide(L)'
;MLLVAHNVTSAGRLLDVLPLFRDDFRVQMLVTATGSSAFRSGLHELFAGLELPIVPWGQAQSIPVDLAVSASFGGELHNLQGKLSILSHGVGYTKRLARPGAGSREP
;
A
#
# COMPACT_ATOMS: atom_id res chain seq x y z
N MET A 1 4.00 11.18 -6.07
CA MET A 1 2.95 10.20 -5.75
C MET A 1 3.58 8.95 -5.16
N LEU A 2 3.05 8.46 -4.04
CA LEU A 2 3.47 7.22 -3.40
C LEU A 2 2.40 6.12 -3.60
N LEU A 3 2.78 5.00 -4.20
CA LEU A 3 1.94 3.82 -4.36
C LEU A 3 2.19 2.86 -3.19
N VAL A 4 1.15 2.56 -2.41
CA VAL A 4 1.25 1.81 -1.15
C VAL A 4 0.61 0.43 -1.29
N ALA A 5 1.44 -0.61 -1.41
CA ALA A 5 0.98 -1.98 -1.52
C ALA A 5 1.03 -2.72 -0.19
N HIS A 6 0.14 -3.70 -0.03
CA HIS A 6 0.10 -4.61 1.13
C HIS A 6 0.45 -6.03 0.74
N ASN A 7 0.07 -6.42 -0.47
CA ASN A 7 0.26 -7.74 -1.06
C ASN A 7 0.14 -7.62 -2.59
N VAL A 8 0.40 -8.71 -3.30
CA VAL A 8 0.32 -8.76 -4.77
C VAL A 8 -1.06 -8.37 -5.30
N THR A 9 -2.15 -8.73 -4.62
CA THR A 9 -3.51 -8.35 -5.04
C THR A 9 -3.72 -6.84 -5.02
N SER A 10 -3.38 -6.17 -3.91
CA SER A 10 -3.47 -4.72 -3.80
C SER A 10 -2.50 -4.02 -4.76
N ALA A 11 -1.29 -4.57 -4.94
CA ALA A 11 -0.32 -4.02 -5.87
C ALA A 11 -0.85 -4.08 -7.31
N GLY A 12 -1.45 -5.20 -7.73
CA GLY A 12 -2.06 -5.34 -9.05
C GLY A 12 -3.09 -4.24 -9.35
N ARG A 13 -3.88 -3.83 -8.36
CA ARG A 13 -4.83 -2.71 -8.52
C ARG A 13 -4.17 -1.35 -8.65
N LEU A 14 -3.00 -1.16 -8.04
CA LEU A 14 -2.20 0.05 -8.25
C LEU A 14 -1.57 0.06 -9.66
N LEU A 15 -1.29 -1.11 -10.23
CA LEU A 15 -0.80 -1.20 -11.62
C LEU A 15 -1.85 -0.80 -12.65
N ASP A 16 -3.14 -1.01 -12.37
CA ASP A 16 -4.22 -0.60 -13.26
C ASP A 16 -4.25 0.94 -13.46
N VAL A 17 -3.78 1.72 -12.48
CA VAL A 17 -3.77 3.20 -12.54
C VAL A 17 -2.41 3.80 -12.89
N LEU A 18 -1.33 3.03 -12.78
CA LEU A 18 0.04 3.48 -13.06
C LEU A 18 0.23 3.99 -14.50
N PRO A 19 -0.33 3.37 -15.56
CA PRO A 19 -0.23 3.87 -16.93
C PRO A 19 -0.78 5.29 -17.14
N LEU A 20 -1.71 5.75 -16.31
CA LEU A 20 -2.27 7.11 -16.40
C LEU A 20 -1.23 8.20 -16.14
N PHE A 21 -0.11 7.85 -15.49
CA PHE A 21 0.92 8.78 -15.05
C PHE A 21 2.31 8.45 -15.59
N ARG A 22 2.47 7.36 -16.36
CA ARG A 22 3.79 6.83 -16.78
C ARG A 22 4.63 7.85 -17.55
N ASP A 23 4.00 8.64 -18.39
CA ASP A 23 4.68 9.60 -19.28
C ASP A 23 4.49 11.07 -18.84
N ASP A 24 3.97 11.30 -17.62
CA ASP A 24 3.86 12.64 -17.04
C ASP A 24 5.05 12.91 -16.10
N PHE A 25 6.10 13.55 -16.65
CA PHE A 25 7.32 13.88 -15.91
C PHE A 25 7.10 14.83 -14.73
N ARG A 26 5.93 15.47 -14.61
CA ARG A 26 5.59 16.30 -13.45
C ARG A 26 5.23 15.45 -12.23
N VAL A 27 4.90 14.18 -12.44
CA VAL A 27 4.49 13.25 -11.38
C VAL A 27 5.62 12.26 -11.09
N GLN A 28 6.43 12.56 -10.08
CA GLN A 28 7.37 11.57 -9.55
C GLN A 28 6.60 10.41 -8.89
N MET A 29 6.85 9.17 -9.31
CA MET A 29 6.23 7.99 -8.73
C MET A 29 7.21 7.19 -7.87
N LEU A 30 6.75 6.76 -6.71
CA LEU A 30 7.49 5.94 -5.74
C LEU A 30 6.59 4.75 -5.35
N VAL A 31 7.19 3.60 -5.02
CA VAL A 31 6.44 2.44 -4.52
C VAL A 31 6.90 2.07 -3.12
N THR A 32 5.98 1.65 -2.26
CA THR A 32 6.29 1.10 -0.94
C THR A 32 5.39 -0.08 -0.62
N ALA A 33 5.89 -0.98 0.21
CA ALA A 33 5.16 -2.13 0.71
C ALA A 33 5.03 -2.01 2.22
N THR A 34 3.80 -2.04 2.75
CA THR A 34 3.61 -1.94 4.20
C THR A 34 4.14 -3.18 4.92
N GLY A 35 4.51 -2.96 6.19
CA GLY A 35 4.84 -3.98 7.18
C GLY A 35 3.69 -4.91 7.59
N SER A 36 2.47 -4.67 7.14
CA SER A 36 1.26 -5.12 7.86
C SER A 36 0.58 -6.38 7.31
N SER A 37 1.01 -6.90 6.17
CA SER A 37 0.44 -8.11 5.57
C SER A 37 1.27 -9.35 5.87
N ALA A 38 0.60 -10.45 6.22
CA ALA A 38 1.21 -11.79 6.27
C ALA A 38 1.47 -12.38 4.87
N PHE A 39 0.85 -11.82 3.83
CA PHE A 39 0.93 -12.28 2.45
C PHE A 39 1.78 -11.32 1.62
N ARG A 40 3.09 -11.50 1.64
CA ARG A 40 4.06 -10.62 0.95
C ARG A 40 4.85 -11.29 -0.17
N SER A 41 4.76 -12.61 -0.26
CA SER A 41 5.39 -13.37 -1.35
C SER A 41 4.99 -12.79 -2.71
N GLY A 42 5.96 -12.55 -3.59
CA GLY A 42 5.75 -12.00 -4.93
C GLY A 42 5.79 -10.48 -5.02
N LEU A 43 5.73 -9.74 -3.91
CA LEU A 43 5.67 -8.27 -3.96
C LEU A 43 7.02 -7.64 -4.33
N HIS A 44 8.12 -8.25 -3.90
CA HIS A 44 9.46 -7.79 -4.23
C HIS A 44 9.76 -8.00 -5.72
N GLU A 45 9.44 -9.19 -6.24
CA GLU A 45 9.58 -9.52 -7.67
C GLU A 45 8.71 -8.59 -8.52
N LEU A 46 7.48 -8.31 -8.08
CA LEU A 46 6.61 -7.37 -8.76
C LEU A 46 7.23 -5.97 -8.81
N PHE A 47 7.73 -5.46 -7.68
CA PHE A 47 8.33 -4.13 -7.62
C PHE A 47 9.59 -4.01 -8.46
N ALA A 48 10.42 -5.06 -8.51
CA ALA A 48 11.61 -5.10 -9.36
C ALA A 48 11.26 -4.91 -10.85
N GLY A 49 10.08 -5.35 -11.29
CA GLY A 49 9.60 -5.18 -12.67
C GLY A 49 9.00 -3.80 -12.98
N LEU A 50 8.77 -2.93 -12.00
CA LEU A 50 8.12 -1.62 -12.22
C LEU A 50 9.07 -0.51 -12.62
N GLU A 51 10.38 -0.71 -12.45
CA GLU A 51 11.40 0.32 -12.68
C GLU A 51 11.14 1.63 -11.90
N LEU A 52 10.37 1.53 -10.80
CA LEU A 52 10.07 2.65 -9.90
C LEU A 52 10.97 2.60 -8.66
N PRO A 53 11.36 3.75 -8.09
CA PRO A 53 12.08 3.77 -6.82
C PRO A 53 11.26 3.15 -5.70
N ILE A 54 11.86 2.15 -5.03
CA ILE A 54 11.25 1.46 -3.89
C ILE A 54 11.67 2.18 -2.61
N VAL A 55 10.69 2.60 -1.82
CA VAL A 55 10.88 3.27 -0.54
C VAL A 55 10.54 2.30 0.61
N PRO A 56 11.47 2.05 1.54
CA PRO A 56 11.16 1.29 2.76
C PRO A 56 10.02 1.92 3.56
N TRP A 57 9.10 1.11 4.09
CA TRP A 57 7.92 1.60 4.82
C TRP A 57 8.23 2.55 5.99
N GLY A 58 9.32 2.29 6.71
CA GLY A 58 9.76 3.17 7.81
C GLY A 58 10.13 4.58 7.33
N GLN A 59 10.66 4.71 6.12
CA GLN A 59 11.01 6.00 5.51
C GLN A 59 9.81 6.65 4.83
N ALA A 60 8.91 5.86 4.25
CA ALA A 60 7.72 6.35 3.54
C ALA A 60 6.83 7.27 4.41
N GLN A 61 6.78 7.03 5.72
CA GLN A 61 6.02 7.84 6.68
C GLN A 61 6.62 9.24 6.90
N SER A 62 7.90 9.43 6.59
CA SER A 62 8.61 10.70 6.79
C SER A 62 8.84 11.47 5.49
N ILE A 63 8.53 10.88 4.33
CA ILE A 63 8.72 11.51 3.04
C ILE A 63 7.45 12.29 2.67
N PRO A 64 7.55 13.61 2.44
CA PRO A 64 6.41 14.39 1.98
C PRO A 64 6.06 13.98 0.54
N VAL A 65 4.79 13.66 0.31
CA VAL A 65 4.24 13.47 -1.04
C VAL A 65 2.93 14.24 -1.18
N ASP A 66 2.61 14.71 -2.39
CA ASP A 66 1.33 15.40 -2.62
C ASP A 66 0.14 14.44 -2.59
N LEU A 67 0.38 13.18 -2.95
CA LEU A 67 -0.61 12.12 -3.05
C LEU A 67 0.00 10.76 -2.69
N ALA A 68 -0.67 10.03 -1.81
CA ALA A 68 -0.48 8.61 -1.56
C ALA A 68 -1.72 7.85 -2.05
N VAL A 69 -1.50 6.75 -2.78
CA VAL A 69 -2.57 5.89 -3.26
C VAL A 69 -2.36 4.50 -2.69
N SER A 70 -3.33 4.02 -1.92
CA SER A 70 -3.37 2.64 -1.46
C SER A 70 -4.51 1.91 -2.14
N ALA A 71 -4.35 0.60 -2.29
CA ALA A 71 -5.44 -0.28 -2.66
C ALA A 71 -5.77 -1.22 -1.49
N SER A 72 -5.67 -0.76 -0.24
CA SER A 72 -6.05 -1.48 0.99
C SER A 72 -6.08 -0.52 2.19
N PHE A 73 -6.79 -0.90 3.25
CA PHE A 73 -6.88 -0.11 4.50
C PHE A 73 -5.87 -0.53 5.58
N GLY A 74 -5.09 -1.59 5.35
CA GLY A 74 -4.19 -2.13 6.38
C GLY A 74 -3.02 -1.21 6.73
N GLY A 75 -2.35 -1.45 7.86
CA GLY A 75 -1.16 -0.70 8.28
C GLY A 75 -1.40 0.76 8.67
N GLU A 76 -0.31 1.44 9.03
CA GLU A 76 -0.36 2.80 9.58
C GLU A 76 -0.43 3.88 8.47
N LEU A 77 -1.38 3.75 7.54
CA LEU A 77 -1.51 4.68 6.41
C LEU A 77 -1.76 6.12 6.84
N HIS A 78 -2.33 6.32 8.03
CA HIS A 78 -2.57 7.64 8.62
C HIS A 78 -1.27 8.38 8.99
N ASN A 79 -0.13 7.68 9.04
CA ASN A 79 1.19 8.29 9.26
C ASN A 79 1.84 8.81 7.97
N LEU A 80 1.25 8.56 6.81
CA LEU A 80 1.79 9.07 5.55
C LEU A 80 1.58 10.59 5.45
N GLN A 81 2.58 11.28 4.93
CA GLN A 81 2.47 12.71 4.65
C GLN A 81 1.88 12.90 3.25
N GLY A 82 0.72 13.55 3.17
CA GLY A 82 0.06 13.85 1.91
C GLY A 82 -1.43 13.54 1.90
N LYS A 83 -2.07 13.76 0.76
CA LYS A 83 -3.45 13.34 0.56
C LYS A 83 -3.48 11.83 0.33
N LEU A 84 -4.25 11.10 1.14
CA LEU A 84 -4.43 9.66 0.97
C LEU A 84 -5.70 9.38 0.16
N SER A 85 -5.54 8.64 -0.94
CA SER A 85 -6.65 8.06 -1.71
C SER A 85 -6.61 6.53 -1.59
N ILE A 86 -7.76 5.91 -1.38
CA ILE A 86 -7.86 4.45 -1.23
C ILE A 86 -8.75 3.89 -2.35
N LEU A 87 -8.15 3.08 -3.21
CA LEU A 87 -8.84 2.34 -4.24
C LEU A 87 -9.42 1.06 -3.67
N SER A 88 -10.65 0.73 -4.08
CA SER A 88 -11.25 -0.56 -3.77
C SER A 88 -10.50 -1.67 -4.52
N HIS A 89 -10.05 -2.70 -3.80
CA HIS A 89 -9.30 -3.82 -4.39
C HIS A 89 -10.05 -5.16 -4.34
N GLY A 90 -11.36 -5.12 -4.10
CA GLY A 90 -12.23 -6.28 -3.96
C GLY A 90 -13.25 -6.09 -2.84
N VAL A 91 -13.81 -7.19 -2.34
CA VAL A 91 -14.90 -7.20 -1.33
C VAL A 91 -14.37 -6.96 0.09
N GLY A 92 -13.70 -5.84 0.31
CA GLY A 92 -13.04 -5.52 1.59
C GLY A 92 -13.98 -5.39 2.78
N TYR A 93 -15.20 -4.88 2.56
CA TYR A 93 -16.20 -4.66 3.61
C TYR A 93 -16.89 -5.94 4.12
N THR A 94 -16.77 -7.06 3.40
CA THR A 94 -17.34 -8.35 3.81
C THR A 94 -16.30 -9.26 4.46
N LYS A 95 -15.01 -8.87 4.45
CA LYS A 95 -13.95 -9.62 5.10
C LYS A 95 -14.03 -9.39 6.62
N ARG A 96 -14.63 -10.32 7.35
CA ARG A 96 -14.55 -10.38 8.81
C ARG A 96 -13.13 -10.79 9.20
N LEU A 97 -12.29 -9.82 9.55
CA LEU A 97 -11.07 -10.10 10.27
C LEU A 97 -11.47 -10.57 11.68
N ALA A 98 -10.98 -11.73 12.10
CA ALA A 98 -11.12 -12.12 13.51
C ALA A 98 -10.46 -11.02 14.35
N ARG A 99 -11.24 -10.40 15.25
CA ARG A 99 -10.66 -9.51 16.26
C ARG A 99 -9.61 -10.31 17.05
N PRO A 100 -8.41 -9.79 17.32
CA PRO A 100 -7.62 -10.28 18.43
C PRO A 100 -8.53 -10.19 19.66
N GLY A 101 -8.82 -11.33 20.29
CA GLY A 101 -9.73 -11.38 21.43
C GLY A 101 -9.23 -10.46 22.54
N ALA A 102 -10.05 -9.50 22.95
CA ALA A 102 -9.90 -8.87 24.24
C ALA A 102 -10.28 -9.92 25.29
N GLY A 103 -9.29 -10.59 25.88
CA GLY A 103 -9.53 -11.60 26.90
C GLY A 103 -8.41 -12.63 27.00
N SER A 104 -7.31 -12.24 27.64
CA SER A 104 -6.40 -13.21 28.25
C SER A 104 -7.04 -13.68 29.58
N ARG A 105 -7.18 -15.01 29.72
CA ARG A 105 -7.37 -15.85 30.93
C ARG A 105 -8.80 -16.19 31.37
N GLU A 106 -9.10 -17.50 31.35
CA GLU A 106 -9.93 -18.20 32.34
C GLU A 106 -9.29 -18.08 33.75
N PRO A 107 -10.02 -18.32 34.84
CA PRO A 107 -11.37 -17.88 35.23
C PRO A 107 -11.36 -16.58 36.06
#